data_AF-A0A921UQ40-F1
#
_entry.id   AF-A0A921UQ40-F1
#
_cell.length_a   1.000
_cell.length_b   1.000
_cell.length_c   1.000
_cell.angle_alpha   90.00
_cell.angle_beta   90.00
_cell.angle_gamma   90.00
#
_symmetry.space_group_name_H-M   'P 1'
#
loop_
_entity.id
_entity.type
_entity.pdbx_description
1 polymer ?
#
loop_
_entity_poly.entity_id
_entity_poly.type
_entity_poly.pdbx_seq_one_letter_code
_entity_poly.pdbx_strand_id
1 'polypeptide(L)'
;MAPRESRAAPEWDAAQVRELFFSYSRGRGYKFLPSGPVLPVGDSKGPFHGALDHFNQAFLGPAPWSHGHAGSAFSLHCINMSDMLVDFSDPSHHSLMDIFCNWFVGSTSNSDAIHCVLNFLTGVLYRTFIAFASFL
;
A
#
# COMPACT_ATOMS: atom_id res chain seq x y z
N MET A 1 30.46 7.91 2.38
CA MET A 1 29.17 7.71 3.07
C MET A 1 28.81 9.05 3.71
N ALA A 2 27.88 9.79 3.11
CA ALA A 2 27.48 11.09 3.66
C ALA A 2 26.91 10.90 5.08
N PRO A 3 27.12 11.85 6.00
CA PRO A 3 26.52 11.78 7.33
C PRO A 3 25.00 11.68 7.16
N ARG A 4 24.36 10.70 7.82
CA ARG A 4 22.90 10.74 7.97
C ARG A 4 22.60 11.98 8.79
N GLU A 5 22.04 13.01 8.17
CA GLU A 5 21.39 14.09 8.92
C GLU A 5 20.48 13.45 9.96
N SER A 6 20.55 13.92 11.20
CA SER A 6 19.70 13.44 12.29
C SER A 6 18.26 13.90 12.00
N ARG A 7 17.56 13.18 11.11
CA ARG A 7 16.12 13.34 10.95
C ARG A 7 15.50 12.97 12.30
N ALA A 8 14.61 13.84 12.79
CA ALA A 8 13.77 13.53 13.93
C ALA A 8 13.12 12.15 13.71
N ALA A 9 12.99 11.37 14.79
CA ALA A 9 12.35 10.07 14.70
C ALA A 9 10.95 10.25 14.06
N PRO A 10 10.57 9.39 13.10
CA PRO A 10 9.24 9.47 12.52
C PRO A 10 8.23 9.27 13.65
N GLU A 11 7.17 10.08 13.66
CA GLU A 11 6.11 10.01 14.68
C GLU A 11 5.45 8.62 14.68
N TRP A 12 5.38 7.98 13.50
CA TRP A 12 4.72 6.71 13.28
C TRP A 12 5.75 5.71 12.77
N ASP A 13 5.83 4.55 13.41
CA ASP A 13 6.56 3.41 12.87
C ASP A 13 5.79 2.73 11.72
N ALA A 14 6.47 1.85 10.99
CA ALA A 14 5.89 1.17 9.83
C ALA A 14 4.69 0.27 10.21
N ALA A 15 4.68 -0.31 11.41
CA ALA A 15 3.58 -1.16 11.87
C ALA A 15 2.35 -0.33 12.20
N GLN A 16 2.53 0.85 12.80
CA GLN A 16 1.47 1.81 13.08
C GLN A 16 0.84 2.32 11.79
N VAL A 17 1.65 2.76 10.80
CA VAL A 17 1.12 3.22 9.51
C VAL A 17 0.31 2.11 8.83
N ARG A 18 0.79 0.87 8.87
CA ARG A 18 0.07 -0.30 8.34
C ARG A 18 -1.28 -0.49 9.01
N GLU A 19 -1.33 -0.49 10.34
CA GLU A 19 -2.60 -0.70 11.06
C GLU A 19 -3.58 0.45 10.85
N LEU A 20 -3.07 1.69 10.79
CA LEU A 20 -3.89 2.87 10.55
C LEU A 20 -4.49 2.87 9.14
N PHE A 21 -3.73 2.41 8.14
CA PHE A 21 -4.25 2.19 6.79
C PHE A 21 -5.39 1.15 6.79
N PHE A 22 -5.19 -0.02 7.41
CA PHE A 22 -6.22 -1.06 7.40
C PHE A 22 -7.43 -0.72 8.26
N SER A 23 -7.25 -0.03 9.38
CA SER A 23 -8.35 0.48 10.20
C SER A 23 -9.17 1.52 9.44
N TYR A 24 -8.51 2.45 8.74
CA TYR A 24 -9.18 3.41 7.87
C TYR A 24 -9.98 2.73 6.76
N SER A 25 -9.38 1.75 6.08
CA SER A 25 -10.04 1.00 5.00
C SER A 25 -11.22 0.15 5.51
N ARG A 26 -11.11 -0.51 6.67
CA ARG A 26 -12.22 -1.24 7.30
C ARG A 26 -13.39 -0.32 7.65
N GLY A 27 -13.10 0.89 8.17
CA GLY A 27 -14.12 1.90 8.47
C GLY A 27 -14.91 2.36 7.23
N ARG A 28 -14.33 2.22 6.03
CA ARG A 28 -14.97 2.48 4.74
C ARG A 28 -15.67 1.26 4.13
N GLY A 29 -15.71 0.14 4.86
CA GLY A 29 -16.34 -1.09 4.41
C GLY A 29 -15.50 -1.92 3.44
N TYR A 30 -14.18 -1.68 3.34
CA TYR A 30 -13.28 -2.53 2.56
C TYR A 30 -12.88 -3.79 3.30
N LYS A 31 -12.76 -4.89 2.56
CA LYS A 31 -12.26 -6.15 3.07
C LYS A 31 -10.73 -6.16 3.03
N PHE A 32 -10.09 -6.42 4.17
CA PHE A 32 -8.65 -6.68 4.18
C PHE A 32 -8.35 -8.04 3.54
N LEU A 33 -7.34 -8.07 2.67
CA LEU A 33 -6.85 -9.27 2.03
C LEU A 33 -5.33 -9.37 2.21
N PRO A 34 -4.82 -10.53 2.65
CA PRO A 34 -3.39 -10.72 2.86
C PRO A 34 -2.63 -10.71 1.53
N SER A 35 -1.33 -10.39 1.60
CA SER A 35 -0.44 -10.53 0.44
C SER A 35 -0.46 -11.95 -0.07
N GLY A 36 -0.44 -12.10 -1.40
CA GLY A 36 -0.01 -13.35 -2.02
C GLY A 36 1.49 -13.60 -1.82
N PRO A 37 1.99 -14.79 -2.18
CA PRO A 37 3.42 -15.07 -2.16
C PRO A 37 4.18 -14.17 -3.15
N VAL A 38 5.39 -13.76 -2.77
CA VAL A 38 6.30 -12.98 -3.63
C VAL A 38 6.85 -13.79 -4.80
N LEU A 39 6.89 -15.12 -4.64
CA LEU A 39 7.24 -16.06 -5.68
C LEU A 39 5.97 -16.45 -6.45
N PRO A 40 5.93 -16.31 -7.78
CA PRO A 40 4.83 -16.79 -8.60
C PRO A 40 4.71 -18.31 -8.46
N VAL A 41 3.57 -18.78 -7.95
CA VAL A 41 3.25 -20.22 -7.89
C VAL A 41 2.41 -20.56 -9.12
N GLY A 42 3.00 -21.29 -10.07
CA GLY A 42 2.30 -21.75 -11.27
C GLY A 42 2.22 -20.74 -12.43
N ASP A 43 2.84 -19.57 -12.29
CA ASP A 43 3.04 -18.61 -13.38
C ASP A 43 4.53 -18.57 -13.76
N SER A 44 4.85 -18.79 -15.03
CA SER A 44 6.22 -18.83 -15.56
C SER A 44 6.68 -17.49 -16.17
N LYS A 45 5.87 -16.42 -16.06
CA LYS A 45 6.11 -15.14 -16.76
C LYS A 45 7.20 -14.26 -16.14
N GLY A 46 7.65 -14.54 -14.91
CA GLY A 46 8.72 -13.78 -14.27
C GLY A 46 9.27 -14.49 -13.02
N PRO A 47 10.46 -14.07 -12.53
CA PRO A 47 11.07 -14.67 -11.35
C PRO A 47 10.42 -14.25 -10.02
N PHE A 48 9.74 -13.09 -9.99
CA PHE A 48 9.10 -12.52 -8.80
C PHE A 48 7.82 -11.77 -9.19
N HIS A 49 6.86 -11.67 -8.26
CA HIS A 49 5.68 -10.83 -8.45
C HIS A 49 6.00 -9.35 -8.19
N GLY A 50 5.74 -8.51 -9.18
CA GLY A 50 5.58 -7.08 -9.02
C GLY A 50 4.20 -6.71 -8.46
N ALA A 51 4.02 -5.43 -8.11
CA ALA A 51 2.79 -4.92 -7.50
C ALA A 51 1.53 -5.24 -8.31
N LEU A 52 1.63 -5.12 -9.64
CA LEU A 52 0.49 -5.29 -10.55
C LEU A 52 0.19 -6.76 -10.85
N ASP A 53 1.16 -7.65 -10.69
CA ASP A 53 0.98 -9.08 -10.97
C ASP A 53 -0.03 -9.74 -10.02
N HIS A 54 -0.10 -9.23 -8.79
CA HIS A 54 -1.12 -9.62 -7.81
C HIS A 54 -2.56 -9.30 -8.25
N PHE A 55 -2.73 -8.39 -9.21
CA PHE A 55 -4.02 -7.93 -9.68
C PHE A 55 -4.37 -8.41 -11.10
N ASN A 56 -3.45 -9.03 -11.84
CA ASN A 56 -3.69 -9.44 -13.23
C ASN A 56 -4.95 -10.31 -13.41
N GLN A 57 -5.23 -11.23 -12.48
CA GLN A 57 -6.46 -12.04 -12.52
C GLN A 57 -7.72 -11.22 -12.13
N ALA A 58 -7.57 -10.18 -11.30
CA ALA A 58 -8.67 -9.30 -10.89
C ALA A 58 -9.04 -8.26 -11.98
N PHE A 59 -8.12 -7.89 -12.85
CA PHE A 59 -8.39 -7.02 -14.00
C PHE A 59 -9.15 -7.73 -15.13
N LEU A 60 -9.04 -9.06 -15.24
CA LEU A 60 -9.56 -9.85 -16.37
C LEU A 60 -10.89 -10.56 -16.10
N GLY A 61 -11.48 -10.42 -14.90
CA GLY A 61 -12.74 -11.05 -14.52
C GLY A 61 -13.49 -10.30 -13.40
N PRO A 62 -14.74 -10.68 -13.07
CA PRO A 62 -15.48 -10.06 -11.98
C PRO A 62 -14.68 -10.23 -10.68
N ALA A 63 -14.27 -9.11 -10.06
CA ALA A 63 -13.43 -9.07 -8.88
C ALA A 63 -14.00 -10.01 -7.79
N PRO A 64 -13.45 -11.22 -7.60
CA PRO A 64 -14.11 -12.25 -6.78
C PRO A 64 -14.10 -11.90 -5.30
N TRP A 65 -13.41 -10.81 -4.93
CA TRP A 65 -12.89 -10.59 -3.59
C TRP A 65 -13.76 -9.65 -2.76
N SER A 66 -14.75 -9.01 -3.39
CA SER A 66 -15.60 -8.03 -2.72
C SER A 66 -16.68 -8.66 -1.85
N HIS A 67 -17.28 -9.80 -2.21
CA HIS A 67 -18.25 -10.52 -1.36
C HIS A 67 -19.26 -9.62 -0.59
N GLY A 68 -19.79 -8.55 -1.21
CA GLY A 68 -20.71 -7.60 -0.56
C GLY A 68 -20.06 -6.41 0.17
N HIS A 69 -18.73 -6.29 0.12
CA HIS A 69 -17.95 -5.14 0.60
C HIS A 69 -17.84 -4.05 -0.47
N ALA A 70 -17.57 -2.81 -0.03
CA ALA A 70 -17.39 -1.65 -0.93
C ALA A 70 -16.11 -1.74 -1.79
N GLY A 71 -15.21 -2.67 -1.47
CA GLY A 71 -13.89 -2.80 -2.07
C GLY A 71 -12.99 -3.73 -1.24
N SER A 72 -11.70 -3.71 -1.55
CA SER A 72 -10.69 -4.52 -0.88
C SER A 72 -9.45 -3.69 -0.57
N ALA A 73 -8.74 -4.04 0.50
CA ALA A 73 -7.51 -3.38 0.93
C ALA A 73 -6.39 -4.42 1.08
N PHE A 74 -5.20 -4.11 0.58
CA PHE A 74 -4.07 -5.04 0.49
C PHE A 74 -2.82 -4.50 1.17
N SER A 75 -2.03 -5.42 1.72
CA SER A 75 -0.59 -5.26 1.89
C SER A 75 0.04 -6.20 0.87
N LEU A 76 0.72 -5.67 -0.13
CA LEU A 76 1.44 -6.49 -1.12
C LEU A 76 2.92 -6.45 -0.81
N HIS A 77 3.50 -7.62 -0.55
CA HIS A 77 4.95 -7.77 -0.49
C HIS A 77 5.47 -7.89 -1.93
N CYS A 78 6.27 -6.93 -2.35
CA CYS A 78 6.76 -6.86 -3.73
C CYS A 78 8.28 -6.87 -3.77
N ILE A 79 8.82 -7.63 -4.73
CA ILE A 79 10.24 -7.62 -5.05
C ILE A 79 10.42 -6.86 -6.37
N ASN A 80 11.01 -5.68 -6.30
CA ASN A 80 11.37 -4.90 -7.47
C ASN A 80 12.83 -5.16 -7.84
N MET A 81 13.01 -6.14 -8.72
CA MET A 81 14.27 -6.44 -9.38
C MET A 81 14.10 -6.10 -10.86
N SER A 82 13.83 -4.83 -11.18
CA SER A 82 13.98 -4.38 -12.57
C SER A 82 15.41 -4.75 -13.00
N ASP A 83 15.50 -5.37 -14.19
CA ASP A 83 16.72 -5.64 -14.93
C ASP A 83 18.07 -5.32 -14.25
N MET A 84 18.80 -6.39 -13.97
CA MET A 84 20.19 -6.40 -13.46
C MET A 84 20.95 -5.08 -13.67
N LEU A 85 21.42 -4.48 -12.56
CA LEU A 85 22.44 -3.42 -12.50
C LEU A 85 21.96 -1.95 -12.63
N VAL A 86 20.80 -1.59 -12.07
CA VAL A 86 20.53 -0.16 -11.81
C VAL A 86 21.17 0.24 -10.47
N ASP A 87 22.02 1.28 -10.50
CA ASP A 87 22.73 1.80 -9.32
C ASP A 87 21.71 2.39 -8.31
N PHE A 88 21.40 1.63 -7.26
CA PHE A 88 20.48 2.01 -6.17
C PHE A 88 21.12 3.05 -5.22
N SER A 89 21.68 4.13 -5.76
CA SER A 89 22.27 5.18 -4.93
C SER A 89 21.22 6.07 -4.25
N ASP A 90 19.96 6.02 -4.72
CA ASP A 90 18.85 6.76 -4.15
C ASP A 90 18.23 5.98 -2.96
N PRO A 91 18.16 6.59 -1.75
CA PRO A 91 17.61 5.96 -0.56
C PRO A 91 16.11 5.62 -0.63
N SER A 92 15.38 6.10 -1.64
CA SER A 92 13.96 5.81 -1.87
C SER A 92 13.70 4.57 -2.73
N HIS A 93 14.73 4.04 -3.40
CA HIS A 93 14.60 2.86 -4.24
C HIS A 93 14.87 1.60 -3.43
N HIS A 94 13.85 0.75 -3.31
CA HIS A 94 13.90 -0.47 -2.50
C HIS A 94 13.64 -1.71 -3.36
N SER A 95 14.47 -2.73 -3.19
CA SER A 95 14.30 -4.03 -3.86
C SER A 95 13.18 -4.86 -3.23
N LEU A 96 12.92 -4.70 -1.93
CA LEU A 96 11.80 -5.31 -1.21
C LEU A 96 10.98 -4.19 -0.57
N MET A 97 9.69 -4.14 -0.86
CA MET A 97 8.79 -3.13 -0.32
C MET A 97 7.40 -3.68 -0.06
N ASP A 98 6.72 -3.04 0.88
CA ASP A 98 5.29 -3.20 1.13
C ASP A 98 4.51 -2.13 0.38
N ILE A 99 3.53 -2.55 -0.42
CA ILE A 99 2.63 -1.65 -1.13
C ILE A 99 1.23 -1.78 -0.53
N PHE A 100 0.72 -0.68 0.03
CA PHE A 100 -0.65 -0.59 0.51
C PHE A 100 -1.55 -0.07 -0.60
N CYS A 101 -2.61 -0.81 -0.90
CA CYS A 101 -3.51 -0.51 -2.00
C CYS A 101 -4.97 -0.71 -1.58
N ASN A 102 -5.85 0.18 -2.02
CA ASN A 102 -7.28 -0.03 -2.00
C ASN A 102 -7.76 -0.29 -3.43
N TRP A 103 -8.50 -1.38 -3.58
CA TRP A 103 -9.19 -1.72 -4.81
C TRP A 103 -10.69 -1.48 -4.66
N PHE A 104 -11.27 -0.83 -5.64
CA PHE A 104 -12.68 -0.46 -5.64
C PHE A 104 -13.44 -1.35 -6.61
N VAL A 105 -14.67 -1.72 -6.26
CA VAL A 105 -15.50 -2.59 -7.09
C VAL A 105 -16.49 -1.73 -7.86
N GLY A 106 -16.57 -1.92 -9.18
CA GLY A 106 -17.54 -1.23 -10.03
C GLY A 106 -17.15 0.20 -10.43
N SER A 107 -18.12 1.11 -10.47
CA SER A 107 -18.02 2.46 -11.04
C SER A 107 -17.57 3.54 -10.05
N THR A 108 -16.65 3.22 -9.15
CA THR A 108 -16.09 4.25 -8.24
C THR A 108 -15.43 5.34 -9.07
N SER A 109 -15.82 6.59 -8.84
CA SER A 109 -15.26 7.70 -9.61
C SER A 109 -13.79 7.94 -9.21
N ASN A 110 -12.98 8.44 -10.15
CA ASN A 110 -11.61 8.88 -9.85
C ASN A 110 -11.57 9.87 -8.67
N SER A 111 -12.64 10.66 -8.51
CA SER A 111 -12.80 11.61 -7.40
C SER A 111 -12.80 10.89 -6.04
N ASP A 112 -13.58 9.82 -5.91
CA ASP A 112 -13.71 9.08 -4.65
C ASP A 112 -12.39 8.40 -4.25
N ALA A 113 -11.64 7.89 -5.23
CA ALA A 113 -10.33 7.31 -5.02
C ALA A 113 -9.32 8.37 -4.53
N ILE A 114 -9.29 9.55 -5.17
CA ILE A 114 -8.43 10.67 -4.76
C ILE A 114 -8.79 11.13 -3.35
N HIS A 115 -10.09 11.32 -3.06
CA HIS A 115 -10.55 11.70 -1.73
C HIS A 115 -10.22 10.64 -0.67
N CYS A 116 -10.27 9.35 -1.03
CA CYS A 116 -9.87 8.26 -0.15
C CYS A 116 -8.41 8.42 0.31
N VAL A 117 -7.50 8.61 -0.64
CA VAL A 117 -6.07 8.79 -0.35
C VAL A 117 -5.81 10.09 0.40
N LEU A 118 -6.40 11.19 -0.04
CA LEU A 118 -6.20 12.50 0.58
C LEU A 118 -6.68 12.53 2.03
N ASN A 119 -7.83 11.93 2.33
CA ASN A 119 -8.36 11.87 3.69
C ASN A 119 -7.52 10.97 4.61
N PHE A 120 -6.91 9.91 4.08
CA PHE A 120 -5.95 9.13 4.86
C PHE A 120 -4.69 9.95 5.19
N LEU A 121 -4.09 10.58 4.19
CA LEU A 121 -2.87 11.38 4.36
C LEU A 121 -3.09 12.58 5.28
N THR A 122 -4.15 13.35 5.04
CA THR A 122 -4.37 14.61 5.77
C THR A 122 -5.22 14.41 7.02
N GLY A 123 -6.16 13.48 6.99
CA GLY A 123 -7.15 13.29 8.05
C GLY A 123 -6.78 12.23 9.08
N VAL A 124 -5.92 11.27 8.72
CA VAL A 124 -5.46 10.22 9.64
C VAL A 124 -4.02 10.47 10.04
N LEU A 125 -3.12 10.57 9.06
CA LEU A 125 -1.69 10.78 9.33
C LEU A 125 -1.42 12.19 9.88
N TYR A 126 -1.89 13.24 9.20
CA TYR A 126 -1.56 14.63 9.58
C TYR A 126 -2.47 15.25 10.66
N ARG A 127 -3.74 14.85 10.80
CA ARG A 127 -4.64 15.42 11.84
C ARG A 127 -4.37 14.86 13.23
N THR A 128 -3.97 13.59 13.32
CA THR A 128 -3.53 13.01 14.60
C THR A 128 -2.34 13.78 15.15
N PHE A 129 -1.41 14.20 14.28
CA PHE A 129 -0.26 15.04 14.64
C PHE A 129 -0.68 16.37 15.31
N ILE A 130 -1.64 17.10 14.74
CA ILE A 130 -2.10 18.39 15.33
C ILE A 130 -2.85 18.17 16.65
N ALA A 131 -3.70 17.14 16.72
CA ALA A 131 -4.45 16.84 17.94
C ALA A 131 -3.52 16.48 19.10
N PHE A 132 -2.50 15.64 18.87
CA PHE A 132 -1.53 15.26 19.90
C PHE A 132 -0.60 16.41 20.31
N ALA A 133 -0.16 17.24 19.36
CA ALA A 133 0.67 18.42 19.64
C ALA A 133 -0.07 19.53 20.41
N SER A 134 -1.41 19.51 20.43
CA SER A 134 -2.22 20.49 21.17
C SER A 134 -2.46 20.11 22.64
N PHE A 135 -1.99 18.93 23.07
CA PHE A 135 -2.09 18.43 24.46
C PHE A 135 -0.72 18.29 25.16
N LEU A 136 0.36 18.78 24.56
CA LEU A 136 1.71 18.90 25.13
C LEU A 136 2.13 20.36 25.19
#